data_AF-A0A256HAJ0-F1
#
_entry.id   AF-A0A256HAJ0-F1
#
_cell.length_a   1.000
_cell.length_b   1.000
_cell.length_c   1.000
_cell.angle_alpha   90.00
_cell.angle_beta   90.00
_cell.angle_gamma   90.00
#
_symmetry.space_group_name_H-M   'P 1'
#
loop_
_entity.id
_entity.type
_entity.pdbx_description
1 polymer ?
#
loop_
_entity_poly.entity_id
_entity_poly.type
_entity_poly.pdbx_seq_one_letter_code
_entity_poly.pdbx_strand_id
1 'polypeptide(L)'
;MSIGTVLSALTSSKLRTALVGLLVLVGAVGGAFAVGMLGVPSVATVDNTFGDVTNETTEVETDLVVSNPNPIGVGLDGVSVNYTVSMNDIEMAQGGREGVSVDAGNSTVPLETELRNDAIPPWWVSHVRNGERTEVGIDASVTSDLLGRTVEFSRDREITTDLLGAFDSNETRPVNADSALTDDPVLYVNETRGEWGSVSEAETPIDMAFTVYNPNLEPYVVTEIGYDVTMNGVEMATGRTEEGYVIPSRSSETIEFTTALQNRRLDEWWVTHLDEEVRGHQVSGLRIEFYAVIEFPGGEEVTVPLDELTYEETIETDIFDEGEDVRGSGDTDGSGTEGDGSGTDDTDGGNDTDDGSATDDTSGDGDSTGGNTTDDGNATDDDTTDDGSDDGDDGVLPL
;
A
#
# COMPACT_ATOMS: atom_id res chain seq x y z
N MET A 1 67.03 22.53 40.64
CA MET A 1 66.00 23.47 41.15
C MET A 1 64.74 22.66 41.44
N SER A 2 63.90 23.08 42.40
CA SER A 2 63.05 22.13 43.16
C SER A 2 61.73 21.72 42.48
N ILE A 3 61.33 20.46 42.67
CA ILE A 3 59.97 19.93 42.42
C ILE A 3 58.90 20.73 43.21
N GLY A 4 59.30 21.40 44.29
CA GLY A 4 58.43 22.28 45.10
C GLY A 4 57.87 23.52 44.38
N THR A 5 58.33 23.88 43.19
CA THR A 5 57.79 25.05 42.47
C THR A 5 56.48 24.74 41.73
N VAL A 6 56.29 23.52 41.23
CA VAL A 6 55.07 23.15 40.48
C VAL A 6 53.86 22.97 41.41
N LEU A 7 54.09 22.46 42.64
CA LEU A 7 53.05 22.33 43.67
C LEU A 7 52.56 23.67 44.24
N SER A 8 53.33 24.75 44.09
CA SER A 8 52.97 26.07 44.65
C SER A 8 51.90 26.81 43.84
N ALA A 9 51.69 26.46 42.55
CA ALA A 9 50.58 27.01 41.76
C ALA A 9 49.20 26.51 42.23
N LEU A 10 49.14 25.30 42.80
CA LEU A 10 47.94 24.63 43.35
C LEU A 10 47.53 25.12 44.75
N THR A 11 48.10 26.24 45.22
CA THR A 11 47.78 26.83 46.53
C THR A 11 46.87 28.06 46.47
N SER A 12 46.60 28.62 45.27
CA SER A 12 45.58 29.67 45.16
C SER A 12 44.19 29.08 45.43
N SER A 13 43.43 29.73 46.32
CA SER A 13 42.09 29.29 46.72
C SER A 13 41.20 28.96 45.52
N LYS A 14 41.18 29.87 44.53
CA LYS A 14 40.39 29.72 43.29
C LYS A 14 40.74 28.45 42.50
N LEU A 15 42.02 28.09 42.38
CA LEU A 15 42.41 26.88 41.64
C LEU A 15 42.03 25.60 42.39
N ARG A 16 42.04 25.63 43.73
CA ARG A 16 41.53 24.52 44.55
C ARG A 16 40.02 24.39 44.46
N THR A 17 39.27 25.49 44.52
CA THR A 17 37.81 25.45 44.35
C THR A 17 37.43 24.97 42.96
N ALA A 18 38.15 25.38 41.91
CA ALA A 18 37.95 24.88 40.55
C ALA A 18 38.26 23.37 40.43
N LEU A 19 39.36 22.89 41.00
CA LEU A 19 39.75 21.47 40.93
C LEU A 19 38.88 20.56 41.82
N VAL A 20 38.43 21.05 42.98
CA VAL A 20 37.42 20.35 43.80
C VAL A 20 36.06 20.38 43.12
N GLY A 21 35.66 21.50 42.52
CA GLY A 21 34.45 21.59 41.71
C GLY A 21 34.46 20.59 40.56
N LEU A 22 35.56 20.51 39.82
CA LEU A 22 35.77 19.54 38.74
C LEU A 22 35.73 18.09 39.25
N LEU A 23 36.37 17.77 40.38
CA LEU A 23 36.33 16.42 40.97
C LEU A 23 34.95 16.05 41.52
N VAL A 24 34.17 17.02 42.03
CA VAL A 24 32.77 16.80 42.42
C VAL A 24 31.89 16.61 41.18
N LEU A 25 32.12 17.35 40.10
CA LEU A 25 31.42 17.17 38.82
C LEU A 25 31.73 15.79 38.21
N VAL A 26 33.01 15.44 38.07
CA VAL A 26 33.45 14.11 37.58
C VAL A 26 33.00 12.98 38.50
N GLY A 27 33.02 13.20 39.82
CA GLY A 27 32.51 12.25 40.81
C GLY A 27 30.99 12.10 40.81
N ALA A 28 30.24 13.15 40.50
CA ALA A 28 28.79 13.11 40.32
C ALA A 28 28.39 12.44 39.00
N VAL A 29 29.08 12.74 37.90
CA VAL A 29 28.88 12.08 36.60
C VAL A 29 29.25 10.60 36.67
N GLY A 30 30.41 10.26 37.25
CA GLY A 30 30.81 8.87 37.48
C GLY A 30 29.91 8.14 38.50
N GLY A 31 29.35 8.88 39.47
CA GLY A 31 28.34 8.37 40.41
C GLY A 31 27.00 8.08 39.74
N ALA A 32 26.51 8.96 38.86
CA ALA A 32 25.29 8.77 38.09
C ALA A 32 25.39 7.56 37.16
N PHE A 33 26.54 7.38 36.50
CA PHE A 33 26.87 6.19 35.72
C PHE A 33 26.83 4.90 36.58
N ALA A 34 27.41 4.92 37.78
CA ALA A 34 27.44 3.76 38.68
C ALA A 34 26.09 3.43 39.36
N VAL A 35 25.13 4.37 39.38
CA VAL A 35 23.79 4.21 39.98
C VAL A 35 22.72 3.87 38.92
N GLY A 36 23.07 3.86 37.63
CA GLY A 36 22.12 3.59 36.54
C GLY A 36 21.17 4.76 36.26
N MET A 37 21.56 5.98 36.63
CA MET A 37 20.75 7.21 36.47
C MET A 37 20.92 7.85 35.09
N LEU A 38 21.82 7.32 34.25
CA LEU A 38 21.94 7.67 32.84
C LEU A 38 21.12 6.68 32.01
N GLY A 39 20.08 7.17 31.34
CA GLY A 39 19.25 6.37 30.46
C GLY A 39 19.91 6.16 29.10
N VAL A 40 19.41 5.20 28.33
CA VAL A 40 19.79 5.07 26.91
C VAL A 40 18.98 6.07 26.08
N PRO A 41 19.57 6.70 25.06
CA PRO A 41 18.78 7.32 24.00
C PRO A 41 17.88 6.27 23.34
N SER A 42 16.67 6.66 22.96
CA SER A 42 15.73 5.81 22.22
C SER A 42 15.13 6.57 21.05
N VAL A 43 14.65 5.85 20.03
CA VAL A 43 13.79 6.43 19.00
C VAL A 43 12.43 6.72 19.62
N ALA A 44 11.87 7.90 19.33
CA ALA A 44 10.53 8.31 19.73
C ALA A 44 9.55 8.25 18.54
N THR A 45 9.98 8.78 17.40
CA THR A 45 9.23 8.81 16.13
C THR A 45 10.18 8.57 14.97
N VAL A 46 9.66 7.96 13.91
CA VAL A 46 10.27 7.91 12.57
C VAL A 46 9.21 8.37 11.60
N ASP A 47 9.44 9.53 11.00
CA ASP A 47 8.61 10.10 9.94
C ASP A 47 9.40 9.97 8.62
N ASN A 48 8.73 9.57 7.53
CA ASN A 48 9.36 9.42 6.22
C ASN A 48 8.55 10.16 5.17
N THR A 49 9.22 10.67 4.15
CA THR A 49 8.61 11.14 2.91
C THR A 49 9.45 10.73 1.72
N PHE A 50 8.84 10.51 0.57
CA PHE A 50 9.56 10.45 -0.69
C PHE A 50 10.11 11.84 -1.06
N GLY A 51 11.34 11.87 -1.56
CA GLY A 51 12.03 13.06 -2.07
C GLY A 51 12.19 13.03 -3.60
N ASP A 52 13.35 13.47 -4.10
CA ASP A 52 13.66 13.46 -5.54
C ASP A 52 13.58 12.02 -6.14
N VAL A 53 12.92 11.88 -7.29
CA VAL A 53 12.75 10.58 -7.96
C VAL A 53 13.47 10.56 -9.32
N THR A 54 14.22 9.49 -9.56
CA THR A 54 14.93 9.23 -10.82
C THR A 54 14.61 7.82 -11.34
N ASN A 55 15.10 7.46 -12.53
CA ASN A 55 14.91 6.12 -13.08
C ASN A 55 15.67 5.02 -12.31
N GLU A 56 16.73 5.36 -11.56
CA GLU A 56 17.59 4.38 -10.88
C GLU A 56 17.34 4.34 -9.36
N THR A 57 17.09 5.50 -8.75
CA THR A 57 16.81 5.66 -7.32
C THR A 57 15.66 6.62 -7.04
N THR A 58 14.97 6.38 -5.93
CA THR A 58 13.99 7.25 -5.29
C THR A 58 14.56 7.69 -3.95
N GLU A 59 14.60 8.98 -3.66
CA GLU A 59 14.99 9.46 -2.33
C GLU A 59 13.88 9.20 -1.31
N VAL A 60 14.29 8.82 -0.11
CA VAL A 60 13.44 8.75 1.09
C VAL A 60 14.11 9.63 2.14
N GLU A 61 13.47 10.77 2.44
CA GLU A 61 13.84 11.66 3.53
C GLU A 61 13.23 11.12 4.83
N THR A 62 14.06 10.87 5.85
CA THR A 62 13.63 10.34 7.15
C THR A 62 13.96 11.33 8.26
N ASP A 63 12.95 11.80 8.98
CA ASP A 63 13.11 12.58 10.20
C ASP A 63 13.04 11.65 11.43
N LEU A 64 14.22 11.29 11.95
CA LEU A 64 14.33 10.42 13.12
C LEU A 64 14.35 11.24 14.41
N VAL A 65 13.30 11.14 15.23
CA VAL A 65 13.26 11.81 16.54
C VAL A 65 13.92 10.92 17.60
N VAL A 66 15.14 11.27 18.01
CA VAL A 66 15.87 10.58 19.09
C VAL A 66 15.62 11.29 20.43
N SER A 67 15.11 10.57 21.42
CA SER A 67 14.93 11.05 22.79
C SER A 67 16.09 10.62 23.68
N ASN A 68 16.88 11.58 24.16
CA ASN A 68 17.97 11.37 25.10
C ASN A 68 17.54 11.79 26.52
N PRO A 69 17.30 10.83 27.45
CA PRO A 69 16.86 11.12 28.81
C PRO A 69 17.97 11.70 29.72
N ASN A 70 19.19 11.87 29.20
CA ASN A 70 20.33 12.34 29.99
C ASN A 70 20.37 13.89 30.04
N PRO A 71 20.70 14.50 31.18
CA PRO A 71 20.78 15.97 31.32
C PRO A 71 22.03 16.60 30.65
N ILE A 72 22.72 15.83 29.81
CA ILE A 72 23.91 16.23 29.05
C ILE A 72 23.77 15.56 27.67
N GLY A 73 23.92 16.34 26.59
CA GLY A 73 23.93 15.82 25.23
C GLY A 73 25.12 14.89 24.97
N VAL A 74 24.94 13.97 24.02
CA VAL A 74 26.00 13.10 23.49
C VAL A 74 26.44 13.64 22.13
N GLY A 75 27.75 13.86 21.96
CA GLY A 75 28.31 14.51 20.77
C GLY A 75 28.79 13.55 19.69
N LEU A 76 29.19 14.14 18.57
CA LEU A 76 29.61 13.58 17.27
C LEU A 76 30.59 12.37 17.23
N ASP A 77 31.07 11.84 18.36
CA ASP A 77 32.11 10.80 18.43
C ASP A 77 31.60 9.50 19.12
N GLY A 78 30.28 9.23 19.11
CA GLY A 78 29.76 8.01 19.73
C GLY A 78 28.26 7.76 19.68
N VAL A 79 27.58 8.23 18.62
CA VAL A 79 26.24 7.75 18.24
C VAL A 79 26.22 7.49 16.74
N SER A 80 25.82 6.28 16.35
CA SER A 80 25.50 5.90 14.98
C SER A 80 24.05 5.46 14.86
N VAL A 81 23.44 5.81 13.74
CA VAL A 81 22.08 5.41 13.36
C VAL A 81 22.19 4.57 12.11
N ASN A 82 21.51 3.43 12.06
CA ASN A 82 21.23 2.71 10.80
C ASN A 82 19.72 2.63 10.61
N TYR A 83 19.31 2.59 9.35
CA TYR A 83 17.93 2.66 8.90
C TYR A 83 17.72 1.70 7.74
N THR A 84 16.58 1.01 7.69
CA THR A 84 16.22 0.11 6.59
C THR A 84 14.70 0.14 6.39
N VAL A 85 14.30 0.28 5.12
CA VAL A 85 12.91 0.15 4.66
C VAL A 85 12.80 -1.15 3.89
N SER A 86 11.81 -1.95 4.23
CA SER A 86 11.43 -3.15 3.48
C SER A 86 9.96 -3.11 3.08
N MET A 87 9.63 -3.79 1.98
CA MET A 87 8.25 -3.95 1.51
C MET A 87 8.06 -5.44 1.17
N ASN A 88 7.24 -6.15 1.96
CA ASN A 88 7.12 -7.62 1.93
C ASN A 88 8.49 -8.35 2.04
N ASP A 89 9.24 -8.07 3.11
CA ASP A 89 10.61 -8.59 3.37
C ASP A 89 11.69 -8.22 2.33
N ILE A 90 11.36 -7.43 1.29
CA ILE A 90 12.32 -6.99 0.27
C ILE A 90 12.93 -5.66 0.71
N GLU A 91 14.25 -5.63 0.94
CA GLU A 91 15.01 -4.41 1.27
C GLU A 91 14.92 -3.40 0.10
N MET A 92 14.24 -2.29 0.34
CA MET A 92 14.00 -1.23 -0.64
C MET A 92 15.06 -0.13 -0.53
N ALA A 93 15.32 0.31 0.70
CA ALA A 93 16.29 1.33 1.05
C ALA A 93 17.08 0.92 2.30
N GLN A 94 18.37 1.23 2.34
CA GLN A 94 19.19 1.10 3.54
C GLN A 94 20.12 2.30 3.64
N GLY A 95 20.20 2.89 4.84
CA GLY A 95 21.02 4.05 5.10
C GLY A 95 21.50 4.11 6.55
N GLY A 96 22.27 5.15 6.85
CA GLY A 96 22.78 5.36 8.20
C GLY A 96 23.67 6.58 8.30
N ARG A 97 23.83 7.06 9.54
CA ARG A 97 24.62 8.25 9.86
C ARG A 97 25.44 8.02 11.11
N GLU A 98 26.76 8.12 10.94
CA GLU A 98 27.70 8.14 12.06
C GLU A 98 27.87 9.57 12.60
N GLY A 99 28.20 9.67 13.88
CA GLY A 99 28.54 10.94 14.52
C GLY A 99 27.36 11.90 14.67
N VAL A 100 26.19 11.38 15.00
CA VAL A 100 25.01 12.19 15.32
C VAL A 100 25.21 12.87 16.68
N SER A 101 24.94 14.18 16.78
CA SER A 101 24.82 14.86 18.08
C SER A 101 23.36 14.81 18.53
N VAL A 102 23.13 14.34 19.75
CA VAL A 102 21.80 14.31 20.37
C VAL A 102 21.88 15.14 21.64
N ASP A 103 21.11 16.23 21.68
CA ASP A 103 21.03 17.12 22.85
C ASP A 103 20.30 16.43 24.01
N ALA A 104 20.08 17.13 25.14
CA ALA A 104 19.24 16.60 26.20
C ALA A 104 17.75 16.77 25.85
N GLY A 105 16.95 15.70 25.96
CA GLY A 105 15.57 15.67 25.48
C GLY A 105 15.48 15.13 24.05
N ASN A 106 14.51 15.60 23.26
CA ASN A 106 14.32 15.15 21.89
C ASN A 106 15.24 15.92 20.92
N SER A 107 15.76 15.24 19.91
CA SER A 107 16.50 15.83 18.79
C SER A 107 16.09 15.12 17.50
N THR A 108 15.69 15.88 16.49
CA THR A 108 15.42 15.37 15.14
C THR A 108 16.75 15.18 14.41
N VAL A 109 16.89 14.03 13.75
CA VAL A 109 18.08 13.62 13.00
C VAL A 109 17.62 13.36 11.56
N PRO A 110 17.79 14.32 10.64
CA PRO A 110 17.45 14.11 9.25
C PRO A 110 18.43 13.11 8.62
N LEU A 111 17.89 12.18 7.85
CA LEU A 111 18.59 11.19 7.05
C LEU A 111 18.04 11.26 5.62
N GLU A 112 18.93 11.24 4.64
CA GLU A 112 18.59 11.09 3.22
C GLU A 112 19.00 9.65 2.85
N THR A 113 18.09 8.84 2.31
CA THR A 113 18.39 7.46 1.90
C THR A 113 17.86 7.17 0.50
N GLU A 114 18.60 6.38 -0.28
CA GLU A 114 18.20 6.02 -1.64
C GLU A 114 17.50 4.67 -1.64
N LEU A 115 16.20 4.67 -1.93
CA LEU A 115 15.47 3.48 -2.40
C LEU A 115 15.97 3.13 -3.78
N ARG A 116 16.20 1.83 -4.04
CA ARG A 116 16.68 1.35 -5.34
C ARG A 116 15.52 0.87 -6.20
N ASN A 117 15.37 1.46 -7.38
CA ASN A 117 14.22 1.13 -8.24
C ASN A 117 14.31 -0.29 -8.82
N ASP A 118 15.49 -0.93 -8.83
CA ASP A 118 15.64 -2.34 -9.20
C ASP A 118 15.03 -3.32 -8.17
N ALA A 119 14.63 -2.85 -6.98
CA ALA A 119 13.80 -3.58 -6.03
C ALA A 119 12.29 -3.49 -6.30
N ILE A 120 11.82 -2.57 -7.16
CA ILE A 120 10.39 -2.41 -7.47
C ILE A 120 9.80 -3.63 -8.19
N PRO A 121 10.42 -4.21 -9.24
CA PRO A 121 9.88 -5.42 -9.87
C PRO A 121 9.71 -6.63 -8.92
N PRO A 122 10.69 -7.03 -8.08
CA PRO A 122 10.47 -8.10 -7.12
C PRO A 122 9.46 -7.73 -6.02
N TRP A 123 9.42 -6.47 -5.57
CA TRP A 123 8.39 -6.01 -4.64
C TRP A 123 6.98 -6.16 -5.23
N TRP A 124 6.72 -5.63 -6.43
CA TRP A 124 5.45 -5.77 -7.12
C TRP A 124 4.99 -7.24 -7.23
N VAL A 125 5.92 -8.13 -7.58
CA VAL A 125 5.65 -9.58 -7.66
C VAL A 125 5.24 -10.16 -6.31
N SER A 126 5.83 -9.70 -5.20
CA SER A 126 5.39 -10.10 -3.85
C SER A 126 4.01 -9.53 -3.50
N HIS A 127 3.75 -8.27 -3.86
CA HIS A 127 2.50 -7.55 -3.57
C HIS A 127 1.30 -8.23 -4.22
N VAL A 128 1.38 -8.52 -5.53
CA VAL A 128 0.31 -9.22 -6.26
C VAL A 128 0.13 -10.66 -5.72
N ARG A 129 1.22 -11.38 -5.42
CA ARG A 129 1.15 -12.73 -4.83
C ARG A 129 0.51 -12.77 -3.44
N ASN A 130 0.60 -11.68 -2.67
CA ASN A 130 -0.05 -11.53 -1.38
C ASN A 130 -1.53 -11.06 -1.49
N GLY A 131 -2.08 -11.07 -2.71
CA GLY A 131 -3.44 -10.61 -3.00
C GLY A 131 -3.54 -9.09 -2.86
N GLU A 132 -2.61 -8.38 -3.50
CA GLU A 132 -2.49 -6.92 -3.49
C GLU A 132 -2.25 -6.33 -2.10
N ARG A 133 -1.30 -6.94 -1.37
CA ARG A 133 -0.90 -6.52 -0.01
C ARG A 133 0.60 -6.28 0.10
N THR A 134 0.95 -5.16 0.70
CA THR A 134 2.33 -4.84 1.10
C THR A 134 2.38 -4.61 2.60
N GLU A 135 3.22 -5.36 3.31
CA GLU A 135 3.71 -4.99 4.63
C GLU A 135 4.98 -4.13 4.45
N VAL A 136 4.89 -2.84 4.80
CA VAL A 136 6.02 -1.92 4.85
C VAL A 136 6.64 -2.00 6.24
N GLY A 137 7.85 -2.54 6.31
CA GLY A 137 8.64 -2.68 7.54
C GLY A 137 9.72 -1.61 7.62
N ILE A 138 9.69 -0.80 8.68
CA ILE A 138 10.65 0.27 8.94
C ILE A 138 11.48 -0.09 10.17
N ASP A 139 12.76 -0.40 9.98
CA ASP A 139 13.71 -0.74 11.03
C ASP A 139 14.77 0.34 11.24
N ALA A 140 14.92 0.82 12.47
CA ALA A 140 15.93 1.78 12.88
C ALA A 140 16.73 1.27 14.08
N SER A 141 18.05 1.41 14.04
CA SER A 141 18.92 1.09 15.17
C SER A 141 19.83 2.26 15.56
N VAL A 142 19.80 2.63 16.83
CA VAL A 142 20.63 3.70 17.41
C VAL A 142 21.66 3.07 18.34
N THR A 143 22.93 3.13 17.96
CA THR A 143 24.06 2.59 18.73
C THR A 143 24.83 3.72 19.38
N SER A 144 25.13 3.60 20.69
CA SER A 144 25.99 4.53 21.41
C SER A 144 27.27 3.85 21.89
N ASP A 145 28.42 4.25 21.33
CA ASP A 145 29.75 3.74 21.69
C ASP A 145 30.13 4.08 23.13
N LEU A 146 29.73 5.26 23.61
CA LEU A 146 30.00 5.71 24.99
C LEU A 146 29.35 4.79 26.03
N LEU A 147 28.18 4.22 25.70
CA LEU A 147 27.44 3.31 26.57
C LEU A 147 27.67 1.84 26.23
N GLY A 148 28.18 1.53 25.04
CA GLY A 148 28.29 0.17 24.50
C GLY A 148 26.92 -0.49 24.35
N ARG A 149 25.91 0.25 23.87
CA ARG A 149 24.51 -0.19 23.79
C ARG A 149 23.88 0.22 22.46
N THR A 150 23.01 -0.65 21.96
CA THR A 150 22.13 -0.39 20.81
C THR A 150 20.68 -0.43 21.29
N VAL A 151 19.85 0.43 20.73
CA VAL A 151 18.39 0.42 20.85
C VAL A 151 17.82 0.26 19.46
N GLU A 152 16.90 -0.68 19.30
CA GLU A 152 16.21 -0.99 18.05
C GLU A 152 14.77 -0.45 18.13
N PHE A 153 14.25 -0.03 16.99
CA PHE A 153 12.90 0.43 16.76
C PHE A 153 12.42 -0.19 15.45
N SER A 154 11.20 -0.73 15.46
CA SER A 154 10.55 -1.29 14.28
C SER A 154 9.11 -0.76 14.21
N ARG A 155 8.64 -0.39 13.02
CA ARG A 155 7.25 0.00 12.72
C ARG A 155 6.81 -0.70 11.44
N ASP A 156 5.70 -1.41 11.52
CA ASP A 156 5.09 -2.12 10.39
C ASP A 156 3.78 -1.42 9.97
N ARG A 157 3.48 -1.41 8.66
CA ARG A 157 2.24 -0.86 8.10
C ARG A 157 1.77 -1.73 6.94
N GLU A 158 0.50 -2.14 6.94
CA GLU A 158 -0.12 -2.76 5.77
C GLU A 158 -0.66 -1.70 4.80
N ILE A 159 -0.49 -1.97 3.50
CA ILE A 159 -1.08 -1.25 2.38
C ILE A 159 -1.79 -2.27 1.50
N THR A 160 -3.00 -1.95 1.05
CA THR A 160 -3.81 -2.81 0.20
C THR A 160 -4.29 -2.04 -1.02
N THR A 161 -4.23 -2.63 -2.22
CA THR A 161 -4.85 -2.09 -3.43
C THR A 161 -5.95 -3.01 -3.94
N ASP A 162 -6.71 -2.54 -4.94
CA ASP A 162 -7.65 -3.35 -5.71
C ASP A 162 -7.63 -2.90 -7.18
N LEU A 163 -6.58 -3.32 -7.89
CA LEU A 163 -6.24 -2.94 -9.27
C LEU A 163 -7.17 -3.58 -10.31
N LEU A 164 -7.90 -4.64 -9.97
CA LEU A 164 -8.73 -5.41 -10.89
C LEU A 164 -10.18 -5.59 -10.42
N GLY A 165 -10.54 -5.33 -9.17
CA GLY A 165 -11.87 -5.62 -8.63
C GLY A 165 -13.02 -4.89 -9.33
N ALA A 166 -12.78 -3.72 -9.92
CA ALA A 166 -13.78 -3.01 -10.73
C ALA A 166 -13.87 -3.48 -12.19
N PHE A 167 -12.96 -4.37 -12.64
CA PHE A 167 -13.04 -5.01 -13.96
C PHE A 167 -14.14 -6.09 -14.02
N ASP A 168 -14.42 -6.72 -12.87
CA ASP A 168 -15.51 -7.68 -12.67
C ASP A 168 -16.87 -6.98 -12.79
N SER A 169 -17.55 -7.14 -13.92
CA SER A 169 -18.82 -6.46 -14.20
C SER A 169 -19.82 -7.35 -14.91
N ASN A 170 -21.08 -7.25 -14.49
CA ASN A 170 -22.25 -7.88 -15.13
C ASN A 170 -23.07 -6.86 -15.97
N GLU A 171 -22.49 -5.70 -16.28
CA GLU A 171 -23.13 -4.69 -17.11
C GLU A 171 -23.06 -5.07 -18.60
N THR A 172 -24.24 -5.14 -19.22
CA THR A 172 -24.39 -5.45 -20.65
C THR A 172 -24.04 -4.24 -21.51
N ARG A 173 -22.90 -4.31 -22.19
CA ARG A 173 -22.32 -3.25 -23.01
C ARG A 173 -22.43 -3.59 -24.50
N PRO A 174 -22.89 -2.65 -25.36
CA PRO A 174 -23.02 -2.89 -26.79
C PRO A 174 -21.65 -2.86 -27.50
N VAL A 175 -21.46 -3.72 -28.49
CA VAL A 175 -20.35 -3.64 -29.44
C VAL A 175 -20.89 -3.05 -30.73
N ASN A 176 -20.45 -1.84 -31.08
CA ASN A 176 -20.90 -1.11 -32.27
C ASN A 176 -19.77 -1.11 -33.31
N ALA A 177 -20.00 -1.67 -34.49
CA ALA A 177 -19.02 -1.75 -35.56
C ALA A 177 -18.98 -0.50 -36.46
N ASP A 178 -19.96 0.40 -36.35
CA ASP A 178 -20.12 1.61 -37.17
C ASP A 178 -20.01 1.34 -38.69
N SER A 179 -20.40 0.13 -39.08
CA SER A 179 -20.17 -0.43 -40.42
C SER A 179 -21.43 -0.34 -41.26
N ALA A 180 -21.31 0.21 -42.47
CA ALA A 180 -22.43 0.28 -43.42
C ALA A 180 -22.93 -1.08 -43.95
N LEU A 181 -22.36 -2.20 -43.47
CA LEU A 181 -22.70 -3.57 -43.86
C LEU A 181 -23.69 -4.25 -42.90
N THR A 182 -23.85 -3.75 -41.66
CA THR A 182 -24.67 -4.35 -40.60
C THR A 182 -25.33 -3.28 -39.75
N ASP A 183 -26.46 -3.61 -39.12
CA ASP A 183 -27.04 -2.76 -38.08
C ASP A 183 -26.31 -3.00 -36.75
N ASP A 184 -26.10 -1.93 -35.98
CA ASP A 184 -25.52 -1.99 -34.63
C ASP A 184 -26.58 -2.15 -33.53
N PRO A 185 -26.25 -2.77 -32.38
CA PRO A 185 -24.94 -3.37 -32.07
C PRO A 185 -24.77 -4.77 -32.68
N VAL A 186 -23.55 -5.08 -33.12
CA VAL A 186 -23.21 -6.38 -33.72
C VAL A 186 -23.13 -7.51 -32.70
N LEU A 187 -22.68 -7.20 -31.48
CA LEU A 187 -22.56 -8.11 -30.35
C LEU A 187 -22.88 -7.35 -29.06
N TYR A 188 -23.07 -8.08 -27.96
CA TYR A 188 -23.11 -7.52 -26.60
C TYR A 188 -22.07 -8.23 -25.73
N VAL A 189 -21.34 -7.50 -24.89
CA VAL A 189 -20.58 -8.12 -23.79
C VAL A 189 -21.43 -8.01 -22.54
N ASN A 190 -21.91 -9.15 -22.06
CA ASN A 190 -22.82 -9.21 -20.91
C ASN A 190 -22.08 -9.24 -19.58
N GLU A 191 -20.84 -9.72 -19.59
CA GLU A 191 -20.01 -9.92 -18.40
C GLU A 191 -18.53 -9.80 -18.75
N THR A 192 -17.76 -9.16 -17.89
CA THR A 192 -16.30 -9.15 -17.88
C THR A 192 -15.81 -9.69 -16.54
N ARG A 193 -14.75 -10.49 -16.54
CA ARG A 193 -14.04 -10.92 -15.33
C ARG A 193 -12.53 -10.80 -15.51
N GLY A 194 -11.81 -10.50 -14.44
CA GLY A 194 -10.35 -10.37 -14.45
C GLY A 194 -9.71 -10.77 -13.12
N GLU A 195 -8.73 -11.66 -13.17
CA GLU A 195 -7.95 -12.07 -11.99
C GLU A 195 -6.46 -12.14 -12.27
N TRP A 196 -5.63 -12.02 -11.23
CA TRP A 196 -4.18 -12.18 -11.37
C TRP A 196 -3.80 -13.64 -11.61
N GLY A 197 -3.09 -13.88 -12.70
CA GLY A 197 -2.55 -15.19 -13.05
C GLY A 197 -1.25 -15.52 -12.30
N SER A 198 -0.49 -16.48 -12.81
CA SER A 198 0.73 -16.95 -12.16
C SER A 198 1.91 -15.98 -12.33
N VAL A 199 2.02 -15.01 -11.41
CA VAL A 199 3.06 -13.96 -11.41
C VAL A 199 4.48 -14.53 -11.36
N SER A 200 5.36 -14.02 -12.23
CA SER A 200 6.77 -14.36 -12.35
C SER A 200 7.66 -13.12 -12.13
N GLU A 201 9.00 -13.29 -12.15
CA GLU A 201 9.92 -12.13 -12.10
C GLU A 201 9.83 -11.24 -13.35
N ALA A 202 9.52 -11.82 -14.51
CA ALA A 202 9.53 -11.10 -15.80
C ALA A 202 8.17 -10.49 -16.16
N GLU A 203 7.08 -11.16 -15.79
CA GLU A 203 5.73 -10.88 -16.23
C GLU A 203 4.71 -11.09 -15.10
N THR A 204 3.71 -10.22 -15.03
CA THR A 204 2.52 -10.31 -14.17
C THR A 204 1.29 -10.57 -15.05
N PRO A 205 0.83 -11.82 -15.17
CA PRO A 205 -0.33 -12.15 -16.00
C PRO A 205 -1.65 -11.67 -15.39
N ILE A 206 -2.59 -11.25 -16.23
CA ILE A 206 -4.00 -11.01 -15.90
C ILE A 206 -4.83 -11.96 -16.77
N ASP A 207 -5.51 -12.90 -16.14
CA ASP A 207 -6.42 -13.83 -16.78
C ASP A 207 -7.81 -13.18 -16.89
N MET A 208 -8.32 -13.05 -18.11
CA MET A 208 -9.54 -12.31 -18.44
C MET A 208 -10.58 -13.19 -19.13
N ALA A 209 -11.86 -12.96 -18.83
CA ALA A 209 -12.97 -13.67 -19.47
C ALA A 209 -14.12 -12.73 -19.85
N PHE A 210 -14.52 -12.73 -21.12
CA PHE A 210 -15.63 -11.92 -21.65
C PHE A 210 -16.79 -12.83 -22.08
N THR A 211 -17.98 -12.67 -21.48
CA THR A 211 -19.20 -13.39 -21.93
C THR A 211 -19.90 -12.57 -23.01
N VAL A 212 -19.74 -12.97 -24.26
CA VAL A 212 -20.21 -12.26 -25.45
C VAL A 212 -21.47 -12.89 -26.01
N TYR A 213 -22.55 -12.13 -26.18
CA TYR A 213 -23.82 -12.55 -26.76
C TYR A 213 -24.01 -12.03 -28.20
N ASN A 214 -24.43 -12.91 -29.10
CA ASN A 214 -24.73 -12.56 -30.49
C ASN A 214 -26.26 -12.41 -30.69
N PRO A 215 -26.77 -11.18 -30.91
CA PRO A 215 -28.20 -10.91 -31.11
C PRO A 215 -28.71 -11.32 -32.51
N ASN A 216 -27.82 -11.69 -33.44
CA ASN A 216 -28.14 -11.94 -34.84
C ASN A 216 -28.64 -13.37 -35.08
N LEU A 217 -29.07 -13.66 -36.32
CA LEU A 217 -29.54 -15.00 -36.73
C LEU A 217 -28.43 -15.88 -37.33
N GLU A 218 -27.30 -15.28 -37.65
CA GLU A 218 -26.10 -15.93 -38.20
C GLU A 218 -24.95 -15.83 -37.18
N PRO A 219 -24.07 -16.83 -37.11
CA PRO A 219 -22.91 -16.78 -36.22
C PRO A 219 -21.90 -15.75 -36.74
N TYR A 220 -21.21 -15.07 -35.83
CA TYR A 220 -20.05 -14.22 -36.14
C TYR A 220 -18.79 -14.87 -35.59
N VAL A 221 -17.63 -14.55 -36.18
CA VAL A 221 -16.33 -15.02 -35.69
C VAL A 221 -15.54 -13.82 -35.21
N VAL A 222 -15.11 -13.82 -33.96
CA VAL A 222 -14.11 -12.89 -33.45
C VAL A 222 -12.75 -13.51 -33.77
N THR A 223 -12.05 -13.02 -34.79
CA THR A 223 -10.79 -13.62 -35.26
C THR A 223 -9.59 -13.20 -34.41
N GLU A 224 -9.69 -12.06 -33.73
CA GLU A 224 -8.65 -11.50 -32.86
C GLU A 224 -9.31 -10.60 -31.80
N ILE A 225 -8.87 -10.67 -30.54
CA ILE A 225 -9.05 -9.59 -29.56
C ILE A 225 -7.66 -9.03 -29.26
N GLY A 226 -7.44 -7.75 -29.56
CA GLY A 226 -6.24 -7.02 -29.18
C GLY A 226 -6.45 -6.19 -27.92
N TYR A 227 -5.36 -5.94 -27.21
CA TYR A 227 -5.35 -5.17 -25.96
C TYR A 227 -4.13 -4.26 -25.86
N ASP A 228 -4.30 -3.16 -25.13
CA ASP A 228 -3.23 -2.27 -24.68
C ASP A 228 -3.44 -1.94 -23.19
N VAL A 229 -2.40 -2.03 -22.38
CA VAL A 229 -2.43 -1.74 -20.95
C VAL A 229 -1.40 -0.66 -20.64
N THR A 230 -1.85 0.44 -20.05
CA THR A 230 -0.97 1.52 -19.58
C THR A 230 -1.16 1.79 -18.09
N MET A 231 -0.09 2.18 -17.42
CA MET A 231 -0.13 2.74 -16.06
C MET A 231 0.56 4.10 -16.09
N ASN A 232 -0.18 5.19 -15.80
CA ASN A 232 0.29 6.57 -15.99
C ASN A 232 0.85 6.88 -17.39
N GLY A 233 0.38 6.16 -18.43
CA GLY A 233 0.86 6.29 -19.80
C GLY A 233 2.12 5.48 -20.13
N VAL A 234 2.71 4.76 -19.17
CA VAL A 234 3.72 3.73 -19.42
C VAL A 234 3.04 2.49 -19.97
N GLU A 235 3.41 2.07 -21.18
CA GLU A 235 2.90 0.87 -21.88
C GLU A 235 3.34 -0.42 -21.17
N MET A 236 2.53 -0.93 -20.24
CA MET A 236 2.85 -2.12 -19.44
C MET A 236 2.66 -3.42 -20.23
N ALA A 237 1.65 -3.48 -21.10
CA ALA A 237 1.39 -4.63 -21.96
C ALA A 237 0.73 -4.19 -23.27
N THR A 238 1.02 -4.89 -24.36
CA THR A 238 0.29 -4.75 -25.62
C THR A 238 0.31 -6.10 -26.33
N GLY A 239 -0.80 -6.53 -26.92
CA GLY A 239 -0.92 -7.89 -27.42
C GLY A 239 -2.27 -8.21 -28.04
N ARG A 240 -2.50 -9.50 -28.30
CA ARG A 240 -3.71 -10.03 -28.91
C ARG A 240 -3.87 -11.54 -28.70
N THR A 241 -5.09 -12.04 -28.84
CA THR A 241 -5.38 -13.48 -28.87
C THR A 241 -4.78 -14.12 -30.13
N GLU A 242 -4.27 -15.36 -29.99
CA GLU A 242 -3.80 -16.16 -31.13
C GLU A 242 -4.91 -17.02 -31.77
N GLU A 243 -5.99 -17.23 -31.03
CA GLU A 243 -7.14 -18.04 -31.43
C GLU A 243 -8.38 -17.16 -31.68
N GLY A 244 -9.26 -17.64 -32.56
CA GLY A 244 -10.52 -16.98 -32.91
C GLY A 244 -11.74 -17.78 -32.42
N TYR A 245 -12.79 -17.06 -32.04
CA TYR A 245 -13.95 -17.58 -31.32
C TYR A 245 -15.22 -17.43 -32.16
N VAL A 246 -16.03 -18.49 -32.27
CA VAL A 246 -17.29 -18.45 -33.02
C VAL A 246 -18.44 -18.16 -32.04
N ILE A 247 -19.09 -17.01 -32.17
CA ILE A 247 -20.19 -16.60 -31.30
C ILE A 247 -21.52 -17.08 -31.93
N PRO A 248 -22.18 -18.13 -31.39
CA PRO A 248 -23.31 -18.76 -32.07
C PRO A 248 -24.55 -17.85 -32.11
N SER A 249 -25.38 -17.97 -33.14
CA SER A 249 -26.54 -17.08 -33.28
C SER A 249 -27.55 -17.24 -32.14
N ARG A 250 -28.04 -16.11 -31.63
CA ARG A 250 -28.96 -16.05 -30.47
C ARG A 250 -28.43 -16.75 -29.22
N SER A 251 -27.11 -16.80 -29.05
CA SER A 251 -26.43 -17.45 -27.94
C SER A 251 -25.28 -16.59 -27.42
N SER A 252 -24.77 -16.96 -26.25
CA SER A 252 -23.51 -16.44 -25.70
C SER A 252 -22.37 -17.45 -25.86
N GLU A 253 -21.17 -16.93 -25.94
CA GLU A 253 -19.89 -17.65 -25.85
C GLU A 253 -19.00 -16.91 -24.83
N THR A 254 -18.18 -17.61 -24.05
CA THR A 254 -17.21 -16.99 -23.14
C THR A 254 -15.83 -17.06 -23.77
N ILE A 255 -15.21 -15.89 -23.95
CA ILE A 255 -13.88 -15.75 -24.53
C ILE A 255 -12.89 -15.55 -23.39
N GLU A 256 -12.02 -16.54 -23.16
CA GLU A 256 -10.99 -16.54 -22.13
C GLU A 256 -9.62 -16.25 -22.77
N PHE A 257 -8.87 -15.31 -22.21
CA PHE A 257 -7.53 -14.93 -22.69
C PHE A 257 -6.68 -14.32 -21.57
N THR A 258 -5.36 -14.44 -21.69
CA THR A 258 -4.40 -13.89 -20.73
C THR A 258 -3.67 -12.68 -21.32
N THR A 259 -3.61 -11.58 -20.59
CA THR A 259 -2.68 -10.46 -20.86
C THR A 259 -1.52 -10.53 -19.87
N ALA A 260 -0.40 -9.85 -20.13
CA ALA A 260 0.76 -9.89 -19.22
C ALA A 260 1.49 -8.55 -19.13
N LEU A 261 1.49 -7.95 -17.94
CA LEU A 261 2.28 -6.76 -17.64
C LEU A 261 3.77 -7.12 -17.63
N GLN A 262 4.60 -6.30 -18.27
CA GLN A 262 6.04 -6.56 -18.38
C GLN A 262 6.77 -5.90 -17.21
N ASN A 263 7.20 -6.70 -16.23
CA ASN A 263 7.75 -6.21 -14.96
C ASN A 263 9.00 -5.33 -15.11
N ARG A 264 9.72 -5.48 -16.24
CA ARG A 264 10.86 -4.65 -16.67
C ARG A 264 10.53 -3.19 -17.03
N ARG A 265 9.29 -2.74 -16.78
CA ARG A 265 8.80 -1.36 -16.91
C ARG A 265 8.21 -0.83 -15.59
N LEU A 266 8.21 -1.63 -14.52
CA LEU A 266 7.67 -1.19 -13.23
C LEU A 266 8.55 -0.12 -12.57
N ASP A 267 9.85 -0.11 -12.88
CA ASP A 267 10.78 0.97 -12.54
C ASP A 267 10.44 2.29 -13.27
N GLU A 268 10.11 2.23 -14.56
CA GLU A 268 9.61 3.37 -15.35
C GLU A 268 8.25 3.88 -14.82
N TRP A 269 7.32 2.97 -14.54
CA TRP A 269 6.02 3.29 -13.93
C TRP A 269 6.18 3.91 -12.53
N TRP A 270 7.07 3.38 -11.69
CA TRP A 270 7.28 3.86 -10.32
C TRP A 270 7.65 5.34 -10.26
N VAL A 271 8.50 5.82 -11.18
CA VAL A 271 8.79 7.25 -11.33
C VAL A 271 7.50 8.04 -11.55
N THR A 272 6.68 7.61 -12.53
CA THR A 272 5.42 8.29 -12.84
C THR A 272 4.34 8.18 -11.77
N HIS A 273 4.47 7.24 -10.81
CA HIS A 273 3.54 7.07 -9.70
C HIS A 273 3.82 8.06 -8.56
N LEU A 274 5.10 8.42 -8.35
CA LEU A 274 5.52 9.40 -7.34
C LEU A 274 5.55 10.83 -7.88
N ASP A 275 5.68 11.01 -9.20
CA ASP A 275 5.77 12.32 -9.88
C ASP A 275 4.43 13.09 -9.84
N GLU A 276 4.40 14.13 -9.01
CA GLU A 276 3.29 15.07 -8.88
C GLU A 276 2.85 15.70 -10.21
N GLU A 277 3.76 15.95 -11.16
CA GLU A 277 3.43 16.58 -12.44
C GLU A 277 2.68 15.61 -13.39
N VAL A 278 2.74 14.30 -13.16
CA VAL A 278 2.11 13.28 -14.03
C VAL A 278 0.65 13.02 -13.64
N ARG A 279 0.40 12.67 -12.36
CA ARG A 279 -0.97 12.37 -11.88
C ARG A 279 -1.22 12.72 -10.41
N GLY A 280 -0.26 13.35 -9.72
CA GLY A 280 -0.28 13.57 -8.28
C GLY A 280 0.62 12.58 -7.53
N HIS A 281 1.02 12.95 -6.32
CA HIS A 281 1.95 12.16 -5.51
C HIS A 281 1.31 10.83 -5.07
N GLN A 282 1.98 9.71 -5.35
CA GLN A 282 1.49 8.36 -5.07
C GLN A 282 0.13 8.05 -5.74
N VAL A 283 -0.07 8.55 -6.97
CA VAL A 283 -1.28 8.29 -7.77
C VAL A 283 -0.94 7.52 -9.06
N SER A 284 -1.71 6.48 -9.36
CA SER A 284 -1.58 5.67 -10.58
C SER A 284 -2.92 5.49 -11.29
N GLY A 285 -2.98 5.87 -12.55
CA GLY A 285 -4.07 5.54 -13.46
C GLY A 285 -3.74 4.28 -14.25
N LEU A 286 -4.38 3.16 -13.91
CA LEU A 286 -4.38 1.96 -14.74
C LEU A 286 -5.44 2.14 -15.83
N ARG A 287 -5.09 1.84 -17.09
CA ARG A 287 -5.99 1.91 -18.23
C ARG A 287 -5.78 0.73 -19.16
N ILE A 288 -6.86 0.02 -19.47
CA ILE A 288 -6.86 -1.13 -20.38
C ILE A 288 -7.84 -0.87 -21.53
N GLU A 289 -7.34 -0.82 -22.75
CA GLU A 289 -8.12 -0.70 -23.98
C GLU A 289 -8.18 -2.03 -24.72
N PHE A 290 -9.31 -2.28 -25.40
CA PHE A 290 -9.51 -3.47 -26.22
C PHE A 290 -10.04 -3.13 -27.61
N TYR A 291 -9.69 -3.96 -28.59
CA TYR A 291 -10.37 -4.01 -29.89
C TYR A 291 -10.65 -5.46 -30.27
N ALA A 292 -11.69 -5.68 -31.08
CA ALA A 292 -11.98 -6.98 -31.69
C ALA A 292 -11.87 -6.88 -33.22
N VAL A 293 -11.39 -7.95 -33.87
CA VAL A 293 -11.57 -8.15 -35.31
C VAL A 293 -12.69 -9.16 -35.49
N ILE A 294 -13.75 -8.75 -36.20
CA ILE A 294 -14.96 -9.55 -36.40
C ILE A 294 -15.10 -9.90 -37.88
N GLU A 295 -15.09 -11.19 -38.21
CA GLU A 295 -15.47 -11.73 -39.51
C GLU A 295 -16.99 -11.92 -39.57
N PHE A 296 -17.64 -11.25 -40.51
CA PHE A 296 -19.06 -11.38 -40.80
C PHE A 296 -19.35 -12.57 -41.75
N PRO A 297 -20.61 -13.05 -41.87
CA PRO A 297 -20.95 -14.23 -42.67
C PRO A 297 -20.61 -14.17 -44.17
N GLY A 298 -20.28 -12.99 -44.72
CA GLY A 298 -19.78 -12.82 -46.09
C GLY A 298 -18.26 -13.02 -46.26
N GLY A 299 -17.52 -13.13 -45.15
CA GLY A 299 -16.05 -13.22 -45.12
C GLY A 299 -15.34 -11.86 -45.08
N GLU A 300 -16.07 -10.77 -44.80
CA GLU A 300 -15.48 -9.46 -44.53
C GLU A 300 -15.10 -9.32 -43.05
N GLU A 301 -13.86 -8.90 -42.77
CA GLU A 301 -13.39 -8.55 -41.44
C GLU A 301 -13.52 -7.04 -41.16
N VAL A 302 -13.94 -6.68 -39.95
CA VAL A 302 -13.95 -5.29 -39.44
C VAL A 302 -13.28 -5.25 -38.07
N THR A 303 -12.33 -4.34 -37.89
CA THR A 303 -11.77 -3.98 -36.58
C THR A 303 -12.73 -3.03 -35.86
N VAL A 304 -13.16 -3.41 -34.68
CA VAL A 304 -14.13 -2.69 -33.84
C VAL A 304 -13.44 -2.30 -32.53
N PRO A 305 -13.31 -1.00 -32.21
CA PRO A 305 -12.87 -0.59 -30.89
C PRO A 305 -13.93 -0.99 -29.86
N LEU A 306 -13.49 -1.49 -28.70
CA LEU A 306 -14.40 -1.87 -27.61
C LEU A 306 -14.40 -0.75 -26.56
N ASP A 307 -14.71 0.48 -26.97
CA ASP A 307 -14.60 1.69 -26.15
C ASP A 307 -15.40 1.56 -24.83
N GLU A 308 -16.59 0.97 -24.88
CA GLU A 308 -17.46 0.66 -23.73
C GLU A 308 -16.84 -0.37 -22.74
N LEU A 309 -15.79 -1.09 -23.14
CA LEU A 309 -15.02 -2.01 -22.31
C LEU A 309 -13.70 -1.42 -21.82
N THR A 310 -13.40 -0.15 -22.14
CA THR A 310 -12.20 0.52 -21.64
C THR A 310 -12.25 0.54 -20.12
N TYR A 311 -11.28 -0.12 -19.48
CA TYR A 311 -11.15 -0.11 -18.03
C TYR A 311 -10.23 1.05 -17.63
N GLU A 312 -10.66 1.87 -16.68
CA GLU A 312 -9.89 2.97 -16.12
C GLU A 312 -10.05 2.96 -14.59
N GLU A 313 -8.95 2.79 -13.88
CA GLU A 313 -8.89 2.73 -12.42
C GLU A 313 -7.89 3.77 -11.91
N THR A 314 -8.16 4.40 -10.77
CA THR A 314 -7.21 5.33 -10.13
C THR A 314 -6.86 4.81 -8.74
N ILE A 315 -5.63 4.33 -8.64
CA ILE A 315 -5.03 3.75 -7.45
C ILE A 315 -4.22 4.84 -6.75
N GLU A 316 -4.60 5.16 -5.53
CA GLU A 316 -3.89 6.07 -4.64
C GLU A 316 -3.20 5.24 -3.55
N THR A 317 -1.94 5.50 -3.25
CA THR A 317 -1.20 4.83 -2.17
C THR A 317 -0.71 5.83 -1.14
N ASP A 318 -0.34 5.30 0.02
CA ASP A 318 0.19 6.06 1.15
C ASP A 318 1.20 5.17 1.87
N ILE A 319 2.43 5.18 1.36
CA ILE A 319 3.47 4.22 1.74
C ILE A 319 4.08 4.58 3.09
N PHE A 320 4.20 5.87 3.39
CA PHE A 320 4.86 6.35 4.60
C PHE A 320 3.97 7.10 5.60
N ASP A 321 2.65 7.26 5.35
CA ASP A 321 1.73 8.02 6.21
C ASP A 321 2.06 9.53 6.19
N GLU A 322 2.46 10.04 5.01
CA GLU A 322 3.01 11.39 4.78
C GLU A 322 2.01 12.54 5.00
N GLY A 323 0.71 12.22 5.02
CA GLY A 323 -0.37 13.17 5.22
C GLY A 323 -0.77 13.97 3.98
N GLU A 324 -1.88 14.71 4.11
CA GLU A 324 -2.52 15.43 3.00
C GLU A 324 -1.67 16.59 2.44
N ASP A 325 -0.86 17.23 3.28
CA ASP A 325 -0.07 18.41 2.88
C ASP A 325 1.05 18.06 1.86
N VAL A 326 1.53 16.81 1.86
CA VAL A 326 2.48 16.30 0.85
C VAL A 326 1.75 15.93 -0.44
N ARG A 327 0.59 15.26 -0.34
CA ARG A 327 -0.21 14.83 -1.50
C ARG A 327 -0.90 15.99 -2.25
N GLY A 328 -1.13 17.12 -1.57
CA GLY A 328 -1.93 18.24 -2.06
C GLY A 328 -1.21 19.34 -2.85
N SER A 329 0.11 19.23 -3.10
CA SER A 329 0.92 20.32 -3.69
C SER A 329 0.51 20.76 -5.12
N GLY A 330 -0.34 19.99 -5.80
CA GLY A 330 -0.86 20.31 -7.14
C GLY A 330 -1.82 21.52 -7.22
N ASP A 331 -2.46 21.95 -6.14
CA ASP A 331 -3.45 23.04 -6.17
C ASP A 331 -2.89 24.38 -5.67
N THR A 332 -2.01 24.99 -6.50
CA THR A 332 -1.42 26.31 -6.21
C THR A 332 -2.37 27.48 -6.48
N ASP A 333 -3.45 27.65 -5.71
CA ASP A 333 -4.29 28.86 -5.75
C ASP A 333 -4.06 29.79 -4.54
N GLY A 334 -3.11 30.71 -4.69
CA GLY A 334 -2.65 31.55 -3.58
C GLY A 334 -3.58 32.74 -3.28
N SER A 335 -4.05 32.86 -2.04
CA SER A 335 -3.59 33.95 -1.15
C SER A 335 -4.19 33.96 0.27
N GLY A 336 -3.35 33.62 1.25
CA GLY A 336 -3.13 34.42 2.46
C GLY A 336 -4.21 34.51 3.54
N THR A 337 -3.88 34.00 4.73
CA THR A 337 -4.11 34.72 6.00
C THR A 337 -3.01 34.35 7.00
N GLU A 338 -2.32 35.36 7.54
CA GLU A 338 -1.37 35.18 8.65
C GLU A 338 -2.14 34.86 9.94
N GLY A 339 -1.66 33.88 10.73
CA GLY A 339 -2.31 33.44 11.97
C GLY A 339 -1.35 32.90 13.01
N ASP A 340 -0.58 33.79 13.66
CA ASP A 340 0.22 33.48 14.86
C ASP A 340 -0.71 33.13 16.06
N GLY A 341 -0.44 32.04 16.80
CA GLY A 341 -1.45 31.47 17.71
C GLY A 341 -1.07 30.31 18.63
N SER A 342 0.09 30.36 19.29
CA SER A 342 0.50 29.58 20.49
C SER A 342 -0.56 28.78 21.30
N GLY A 343 -0.30 27.50 21.58
CA GLY A 343 -0.81 26.72 22.74
C GLY A 343 -0.66 25.20 22.57
N THR A 344 0.29 24.50 23.21
CA THR A 344 0.29 23.90 24.57
C THR A 344 -0.80 22.85 24.87
N ASP A 345 -0.35 21.59 24.88
CA ASP A 345 -0.63 20.48 25.81
C ASP A 345 -2.03 19.88 26.06
N ASP A 346 -1.98 18.57 26.33
CA ASP A 346 -2.84 17.71 27.16
C ASP A 346 -4.17 17.10 26.62
N THR A 347 -4.02 15.87 26.10
CA THR A 347 -4.65 14.61 26.55
C THR A 347 -6.17 14.43 26.76
N ASP A 348 -6.62 13.26 26.27
CA ASP A 348 -7.65 12.34 26.83
C ASP A 348 -9.14 12.66 26.57
N GLY A 349 -9.93 11.59 26.36
CA GLY A 349 -11.38 11.65 26.15
C GLY A 349 -11.91 10.62 25.14
N GLY A 350 -12.43 9.49 25.63
CA GLY A 350 -12.99 8.43 24.79
C GLY A 350 -14.33 8.78 24.11
N ASN A 351 -14.59 8.13 22.97
CA ASN A 351 -15.84 8.24 22.22
C ASN A 351 -16.89 7.22 22.72
N ASP A 352 -17.73 7.63 23.66
CA ASP A 352 -19.00 6.96 23.94
C ASP A 352 -20.06 7.41 22.93
N THR A 353 -20.64 6.46 22.19
CA THR A 353 -21.77 6.69 21.29
C THR A 353 -23.08 6.82 22.09
N ASP A 354 -23.78 7.94 21.96
CA ASP A 354 -25.08 8.15 22.61
C ASP A 354 -26.21 8.16 21.56
N ASP A 355 -27.08 7.15 21.62
CA ASP A 355 -28.32 7.03 20.85
C ASP A 355 -29.45 7.71 21.62
N GLY A 356 -30.14 8.66 20.98
CA GLY A 356 -30.96 9.66 21.67
C GLY A 356 -32.27 10.00 20.98
N SER A 357 -33.14 9.02 20.76
CA SER A 357 -34.54 9.26 20.33
C SER A 357 -35.54 8.92 21.43
N ALA A 358 -36.28 9.93 21.92
CA ALA A 358 -37.22 9.79 23.03
C ALA A 358 -38.60 10.42 22.78
N THR A 359 -39.61 9.54 22.72
CA THR A 359 -40.98 9.64 23.30
C THR A 359 -41.97 10.73 22.85
N ASP A 360 -43.11 10.26 22.29
CA ASP A 360 -44.53 10.45 22.70
C ASP A 360 -45.07 11.87 23.10
N ASP A 361 -46.35 12.24 22.88
CA ASP A 361 -47.54 11.38 22.94
C ASP A 361 -48.84 11.95 22.26
N THR A 362 -49.79 11.04 21.96
CA THR A 362 -51.27 11.18 21.76
C THR A 362 -51.94 12.12 20.74
N SER A 363 -52.71 11.51 19.80
CA SER A 363 -54.17 11.72 19.48
C SER A 363 -54.46 11.35 18.00
N GLY A 364 -55.53 10.67 17.56
CA GLY A 364 -56.68 9.99 18.19
C GLY A 364 -57.77 9.62 17.14
N ASP A 365 -58.52 8.53 17.35
CA ASP A 365 -59.70 7.98 16.59
C ASP A 365 -59.54 7.49 15.12
N GLY A 366 -60.21 6.36 14.75
CA GLY A 366 -60.30 5.98 13.32
C GLY A 366 -60.89 4.66 12.76
N ASP A 367 -61.44 3.70 13.53
CA ASP A 367 -62.37 2.60 13.11
C ASP A 367 -62.03 1.57 11.96
N SER A 368 -62.30 0.27 12.23
CA SER A 368 -62.66 -0.87 11.31
C SER A 368 -61.79 -1.22 10.07
N THR A 369 -61.57 -2.48 9.64
CA THR A 369 -62.09 -3.83 10.01
C THR A 369 -61.23 -4.94 9.37
N GLY A 370 -61.20 -6.15 9.97
CA GLY A 370 -61.39 -7.39 9.19
C GLY A 370 -60.26 -8.43 9.03
N GLY A 371 -60.26 -9.44 9.93
CA GLY A 371 -59.88 -10.84 9.64
C GLY A 371 -58.39 -11.19 9.49
N ASN A 372 -57.94 -12.43 9.71
CA ASN A 372 -58.58 -13.59 10.34
C ASN A 372 -57.49 -14.50 10.92
N THR A 373 -57.57 -14.87 12.20
CA THR A 373 -56.65 -15.83 12.82
C THR A 373 -57.09 -17.26 12.56
N THR A 374 -56.15 -18.15 12.25
CA THR A 374 -56.26 -19.56 12.67
C THR A 374 -54.89 -20.02 13.17
N ASP A 375 -54.88 -20.41 14.44
CA ASP A 375 -53.78 -21.04 15.17
C ASP A 375 -53.83 -22.56 14.92
N ASP A 376 -52.69 -23.26 15.08
CA ASP A 376 -52.60 -24.68 15.45
C ASP A 376 -51.13 -25.15 15.29
N GLY A 377 -50.40 -25.16 16.40
CA GLY A 377 -49.14 -25.90 16.50
C GLY A 377 -49.37 -27.34 16.99
N ASN A 378 -48.40 -28.23 16.76
CA ASN A 378 -48.16 -29.37 17.66
C ASN A 378 -46.70 -29.80 17.63
N ALA A 379 -46.24 -30.39 18.74
CA ALA A 379 -44.85 -30.72 19.01
C ALA A 379 -44.52 -32.22 18.96
N THR A 380 -43.23 -32.50 18.79
CA THR A 380 -42.39 -33.57 19.42
C THR A 380 -42.84 -35.05 19.46
N ASP A 381 -41.97 -35.91 18.92
CA ASP A 381 -41.31 -37.11 19.51
C ASP A 381 -41.00 -38.12 18.37
N ASP A 382 -39.74 -38.40 18.01
CA ASP A 382 -38.70 -39.20 18.70
C ASP A 382 -38.89 -40.73 18.53
N ASP A 383 -37.92 -41.39 17.85
CA ASP A 383 -37.23 -42.65 18.23
C ASP A 383 -36.34 -43.14 17.04
N THR A 384 -35.60 -44.24 17.25
CA THR A 384 -34.26 -44.52 16.73
C THR A 384 -34.14 -45.85 15.94
N THR A 385 -32.89 -46.27 15.66
CA THR A 385 -32.41 -47.54 15.05
C THR A 385 -32.48 -47.65 13.52
N ASP A 386 -31.53 -48.23 12.76
CA ASP A 386 -30.16 -48.80 12.88
C ASP A 386 -30.12 -50.02 11.93
N ASP A 387 -29.25 -50.02 10.91
CA ASP A 387 -28.51 -51.22 10.44
C ASP A 387 -27.37 -50.81 9.46
N GLY A 388 -26.28 -51.58 9.43
CA GLY A 388 -25.18 -51.51 8.45
C GLY A 388 -25.38 -52.50 7.28
N SER A 389 -24.38 -53.04 6.58
CA SER A 389 -22.90 -52.96 6.54
C SER A 389 -22.38 -53.57 5.20
N ASP A 390 -21.05 -53.66 5.02
CA ASP A 390 -20.28 -54.49 4.03
C ASP A 390 -20.29 -54.06 2.53
N ASP A 391 -19.35 -54.47 1.65
CA ASP A 391 -17.86 -54.61 1.65
C ASP A 391 -17.44 -55.14 0.23
N GLY A 392 -16.23 -55.02 -0.35
CA GLY A 392 -14.99 -54.24 -0.09
C GLY A 392 -14.43 -53.81 -1.49
N ASP A 393 -13.18 -53.99 -1.94
CA ASP A 393 -11.87 -54.37 -1.36
C ASP A 393 -10.76 -54.12 -2.45
N ASP A 394 -9.46 -54.29 -2.11
CA ASP A 394 -8.25 -54.43 -2.96
C ASP A 394 -7.71 -53.28 -3.86
N GLY A 395 -6.39 -53.08 -3.82
CA GLY A 395 -5.62 -52.16 -4.68
C GLY A 395 -4.20 -52.68 -5.00
N VAL A 396 -3.43 -51.98 -5.85
CA VAL A 396 -2.01 -52.29 -6.12
C VAL A 396 -1.21 -51.09 -6.65
N LEU A 397 0.07 -51.02 -6.27
CA LEU A 397 1.10 -50.09 -6.78
C LEU A 397 1.85 -50.66 -8.02
N PRO A 398 2.58 -49.82 -8.76
CA PRO A 398 3.82 -50.25 -9.41
C PRO A 398 5.07 -49.44 -8.98
N LEU A 399 6.15 -50.20 -8.78
CA LEU A 399 7.60 -49.93 -8.78
C LEU A 399 8.12 -48.47 -8.77
#